data_AF-A0A645IP43-F1
#
_entry.id   AF-A0A645IP43-F1
#
_cell.length_a   1.000
_cell.length_b   1.000
_cell.length_c   1.000
_cell.angle_alpha   90.00
_cell.angle_beta   90.00
_cell.angle_gamma   90.00
#
_symmetry.space_group_name_H-M   'P 1'
#
loop_
_entity.id
_entity.type
_entity.pdbx_description
1 polymer ?
#
loop_
_entity_poly.entity_id
_entity_poly.type
_entity_poly.pdbx_seq_one_letter_code
_entity_poly.pdbx_strand_id
1 'polypeptide(L)' 'MFRSVEAVCINKMDLAPYLDFDMDLFRSNLTAVNPVARVFELSAKTGDGVDAWIEWLTEPVSES' A
#
# COMPACT_ATOMS: atom_id res chain seq x y z
N MET A 1 -2.30 -8.51 12.08
CA MET A 1 -1.30 -7.87 11.19
C MET A 1 -1.89 -6.63 10.53
N PHE A 2 -2.89 -6.71 9.66
CA PHE A 2 -3.46 -5.53 8.97
C PHE A 2 -4.27 -4.55 9.82
N ARG A 3 -4.79 -4.96 10.99
CA ARG A 3 -5.63 -4.10 11.85
C ARG A 3 -4.90 -2.97 12.58
N SER A 4 -3.57 -3.05 12.68
CA SER A 4 -2.78 -2.19 13.57
C SER A 4 -1.68 -1.45 12.83
N VAL A 5 -1.82 -1.33 11.51
CA VAL A 5 -0.87 -0.60 10.65
C VAL A 5 -1.55 0.65 10.11
N GLU A 6 -0.76 1.70 9.96
CA GLU A 6 -1.19 2.97 9.35
C GLU A 6 -1.12 2.90 7.82
N ALA A 7 -0.28 2.02 7.29
CA ALA A 7 -0.13 1.81 5.85
C ALA A 7 0.12 0.35 5.47
N VAL A 8 -0.27 0.00 4.24
CA VAL A 8 -0.02 -1.28 3.59
C VAL A 8 0.65 -1.04 2.24
N CYS A 9 1.82 -1.64 2.04
CA CYS A 9 2.52 -1.60 0.75
C CYS A 9 2.24 -2.89 -0.03
N ILE A 10 1.60 -2.76 -1.19
CA ILE A 10 1.45 -3.83 -2.16
C ILE A 10 2.64 -3.74 -3.12
N ASN A 11 3.61 -4.64 -2.93
CA ASN A 11 4.82 -4.68 -3.75
C ASN A 11 4.65 -5.62 -4.95
N LYS A 12 5.56 -5.49 -5.92
CA LYS A 12 5.64 -6.27 -7.16
C LYS A 12 4.49 -6.00 -8.12
N MET A 13 4.02 -4.76 -8.16
CA MET A 13 2.97 -4.35 -9.11
C MET A 13 3.40 -4.50 -10.57
N ASP A 14 4.70 -4.60 -10.85
CA ASP A 14 5.22 -4.99 -12.17
C ASP A 14 4.76 -6.38 -12.62
N LEU A 15 4.35 -7.25 -11.69
CA LEU A 15 3.81 -8.57 -12.00
C LEU A 15 2.28 -8.58 -12.15
N ALA A 16 1.57 -7.52 -11.77
CA ALA A 16 0.11 -7.48 -11.80
C ALA A 16 -0.49 -7.82 -13.18
N PRO A 17 0.08 -7.38 -14.33
CA PRO A 17 -0.43 -7.75 -15.65
C PRO A 17 -0.29 -9.24 -16.00
N TYR A 18 0.51 -10.00 -15.24
CA TYR A 18 0.84 -11.40 -15.50
C TYR A 18 0.21 -12.36 -14.47
N LEU A 19 -0.54 -11.83 -13.50
CA LEU A 19 -1.13 -12.58 -12.40
C LEU A 19 -2.62 -12.30 -12.32
N ASP A 20 -3.40 -13.28 -11.87
CA ASP A 20 -4.83 -13.11 -11.57
C ASP A 20 -5.02 -12.45 -10.19
N PHE A 21 -4.34 -11.33 -9.95
CA PHE A 21 -4.47 -10.58 -8.69
C PHE A 21 -5.65 -9.62 -8.77
N ASP A 22 -6.67 -9.86 -7.94
CA ASP A 22 -7.85 -9.01 -7.85
C ASP A 22 -7.63 -7.88 -6.83
N MET A 23 -7.34 -6.68 -7.36
CA MET A 23 -7.11 -5.49 -6.55
C MET A 23 -8.37 -5.00 -5.83
N ASP A 24 -9.54 -5.17 -6.44
CA ASP A 24 -10.82 -4.73 -5.85
C ASP A 24 -11.20 -5.62 -4.68
N LEU A 25 -11.00 -6.94 -4.82
CA LEU A 25 -11.16 -7.89 -3.74
C LEU A 25 -10.17 -7.61 -2.59
N PHE A 26 -8.90 -7.32 -2.91
CA PHE A 26 -7.93 -6.92 -1.89
C PHE A 26 -8.41 -5.67 -1.11
N ARG A 27 -8.83 -4.62 -1.83
CA ARG A 27 -9.27 -3.35 -1.24
C ARG A 27 -10.52 -3.54 -0.37
N SER A 28 -11.50 -4.31 -0.82
CA SER A 28 -12.71 -4.58 -0.05
C SER A 28 -12.40 -5.34 1.26
N ASN A 29 -11.54 -6.36 1.20
CA ASN A 29 -11.09 -7.10 2.38
C ASN A 29 -10.28 -6.24 3.34
N LEU A 30 -9.37 -5.40 2.83
CA LEU A 30 -8.61 -4.49 3.67
C LEU A 30 -9.53 -3.50 4.36
N THR A 31 -10.49 -2.91 3.64
CA THR A 31 -11.44 -1.94 4.20
C THR A 31 -12.30 -2.56 5.30
N ALA A 32 -12.72 -3.82 5.15
CA ALA A 32 -13.47 -4.54 6.17
C ALA A 32 -12.66 -4.78 7.46
N VAL A 33 -11.33 -4.83 7.36
CA VAL A 33 -10.43 -5.14 8.49
C VAL A 33 -9.81 -3.89 9.10
N ASN A 34 -9.39 -2.94 8.27
CA ASN A 34 -8.75 -1.68 8.65
C ASN A 34 -9.09 -0.59 7.61
N PRO A 35 -10.18 0.17 7.82
CA PRO A 35 -10.63 1.19 6.87
C PRO A 35 -9.73 2.44 6.85
N VAL A 36 -8.82 2.60 7.82
CA VAL A 36 -7.96 3.79 7.93
C VAL A 36 -6.56 3.57 7.36
N ALA A 37 -6.19 2.33 7.04
CA ALA A 37 -4.87 2.04 6.47
C ALA A 37 -4.72 2.66 5.08
N ARG A 38 -3.65 3.42 4.87
CA ARG A 38 -3.25 3.93 3.57
C ARG A 38 -2.66 2.80 2.72
N VAL A 39 -3.00 2.75 1.44
CA VAL A 39 -2.48 1.72 0.52
C VAL A 39 -1.48 2.36 -0.44
N PHE A 40 -0.29 1.78 -0.52
CA PHE A 40 0.73 2.12 -1.51
C PHE A 40 0.90 0.95 -2.48
N GLU A 41 0.69 1.21 -3.76
CA GLU A 41 0.99 0.27 -4.84
C GLU A 41 2.38 0.59 -5.39
N LEU A 42 3.30 -0.38 -5.33
CA LEU A 42 4.68 -0.15 -5.73
C LEU A 42 5.35 -1.37 -6.33
N SER A 43 6.48 -1.14 -6.99
CA SER A 43 7.44 -2.18 -7.32
C SER A 43 8.83 -1.76 -6.87
N ALA A 44 9.38 -2.49 -5.91
CA ALA A 44 10.78 -2.33 -5.50
C ALA A 44 11.77 -2.71 -6.61
N LYS A 45 11.32 -3.38 -7.67
CA LYS A 45 12.15 -3.76 -8.82
C LYS A 45 12.27 -2.62 -9.84
N THR A 46 11.15 -1.96 -10.16
CA THR A 46 11.14 -0.86 -11.14
C THR A 46 11.33 0.52 -10.49
N GLY A 47 11.04 0.63 -9.19
CA GLY A 47 11.02 1.88 -8.44
C GLY A 47 9.64 2.56 -8.45
N ASP A 48 8.68 2.06 -9.22
CA ASP A 48 7.35 2.67 -9.31
C ASP A 48 6.66 2.71 -7.95
N GLY A 49 6.11 3.88 -7.58
CA GLY A 49 5.37 4.09 -6.34
C GLY A 49 6.22 4.15 -5.06
N VAL A 50 7.54 3.92 -5.14
CA VAL A 50 8.44 3.95 -3.98
C VAL A 50 8.58 5.37 -3.43
N ASP A 51 8.69 6.38 -4.29
CA ASP A 51 8.85 7.78 -3.87
C ASP A 51 7.66 8.26 -3.05
N ALA A 52 6.42 7.95 -3.48
CA ALA A 52 5.21 8.33 -2.76
C ALA A 52 5.11 7.66 -1.37
N TRP A 53 5.61 6.43 -1.26
CA TRP A 53 5.70 5.74 0.03
C TRP A 53 6.76 6.37 0.94
N ILE A 54 7.93 6.70 0.40
CA ILE A 54 9.02 7.37 1.14
C ILE A 54 8.58 8.75 1.60
N GLU A 55 7.94 9.53 0.73
CA GLU A 55 7.43 10.87 1.06
C GLU A 55 6.53 10.79 2.30
N TRP A 56 5.52 9.91 2.28
CA TRP A 56 4.64 9.68 3.42
C TRP A 56 5.39 9.24 4.70
N LEU A 57 6.40 8.39 4.58
CA LEU A 57 7.21 7.97 5.73
C LEU A 57 8.06 9.09 6.33
N THR A 58 8.48 10.03 5.49
CA THR A 58 9.34 11.16 5.88
C THR A 58 8.56 12.42 6.21
N GLU A 59 7.24 12.42 6.00
CA GLU A 59 6.36 13.50 6.43
C GLU A 59 6.54 13.71 7.94
N PRO A 60 6.85 14.95 8.38
CA PRO A 60 6.94 15.24 9.81
C PRO A 60 5.60 14.92 10.45
N VAL A 61 5.60 14.05 11.46
CA VAL A 61 4.41 13.82 12.28
C VAL A 61 4.12 15.14 12.99
N SER A 62 3.08 15.86 12.55
CA SER A 62 2.62 17.03 13.27
C SER A 62 2.00 16.56 14.58
N GLU A 63 2.75 16.62 15.67
CA GLU A 63 2.21 16.42 17.02
C GLU A 63 1.04 17.40 17.22
N SER A 64 -0.15 16.87 17.53
CA SER A 64 -1.34 17.62 17.94
C SER A 64 -1.71 17.24 19.36
#